data_AF-A0A5N3SBD9-F1
#
_entry.id   AF-A0A5N3SBD9-F1
#
_cell.length_a   1.000
_cell.length_b   1.000
_cell.length_c   1.000
_cell.angle_alpha   90.00
_cell.angle_beta   90.00
_cell.angle_gamma   90.00
#
_symmetry.space_group_name_H-M   'P 1'
#
loop_
_entity.id
_entity.type
_entity.pdbx_description
1 polymer ?
#
loop_
_entity_poly.entity_id
_entity_poly.type
_entity_poly.pdbx_seq_one_letter_code
_entity_poly.pdbx_strand_id
1 'polypeptide(L)'
;MKIINNENNKRVSTLPKVLLIPLIAISANCFADITITKNSIVCEKESGIIAVTAMKELRKAHTLPDSCRLLEFSRKGNLEKVGNRHYVQVKTKMGDRFYTLTKSIKNK
;
A
#
# COMPACT_ATOMS: atom_id res chain seq x y z
N MET A 1 -84.86 5.83 -9.73
CA MET A 1 -84.20 5.16 -8.58
C MET A 1 -82.82 5.82 -8.48
N LYS A 2 -82.62 6.89 -7.69
CA LYS A 2 -82.24 6.95 -6.26
C LYS A 2 -81.03 6.04 -5.94
N ILE A 3 -79.91 6.43 -5.31
CA ILE A 3 -79.45 7.61 -4.57
C ILE A 3 -77.90 7.60 -4.54
N ILE A 4 -77.35 8.79 -4.32
CA ILE A 4 -75.97 9.26 -4.22
C ILE A 4 -75.25 8.87 -2.89
N ASN A 5 -73.90 8.79 -2.95
CA ASN A 5 -72.85 8.94 -1.89
C ASN A 5 -72.63 7.86 -0.81
N ASN A 6 -71.35 7.49 -0.56
CA ASN A 6 -70.55 7.99 0.58
C ASN A 6 -69.12 7.37 0.67
N GLU A 7 -68.13 8.18 0.27
CA GLU A 7 -66.86 8.54 0.93
C GLU A 7 -66.22 7.74 2.11
N ASN A 8 -64.87 7.70 2.05
CA ASN A 8 -63.83 7.67 3.13
C ASN A 8 -63.24 6.31 3.61
N ASN A 9 -61.98 5.99 3.24
CA ASN A 9 -60.70 6.32 3.94
C ASN A 9 -60.27 5.13 4.85
N LYS A 10 -59.08 4.49 4.77
CA LYS A 10 -57.74 5.07 4.92
C LYS A 10 -56.63 3.99 4.85
N ARG A 11 -55.55 4.28 4.10
CA ARG A 11 -54.11 3.94 4.25
C ARG A 11 -53.64 2.48 4.44
N VAL A 12 -52.60 2.10 3.68
CA VAL A 12 -51.21 1.86 4.16
C VAL A 12 -50.37 1.52 2.91
N SER A 13 -49.50 2.43 2.42
CA SER A 13 -48.02 2.38 2.55
C SER A 13 -47.43 1.04 2.05
N THR A 14 -46.49 0.92 1.12
CA THR A 14 -45.31 1.74 0.85
C THR A 14 -44.60 1.14 -0.38
N LEU A 15 -44.27 1.96 -1.39
CA LEU A 15 -43.20 1.67 -2.35
C LEU A 15 -41.93 2.35 -1.80
N PRO A 16 -40.74 1.74 -1.94
CA PRO A 16 -39.84 2.23 -2.98
C PRO A 16 -39.06 1.11 -3.68
N LYS A 17 -38.98 1.10 -5.02
CA LYS A 17 -37.82 1.64 -5.77
C LYS A 17 -36.48 1.25 -5.16
N VAL A 18 -36.06 0.01 -5.42
CA VAL A 18 -34.69 -0.45 -5.12
C VAL A 18 -33.77 0.11 -6.21
N LEU A 19 -33.21 1.29 -5.94
CA LEU A 19 -32.11 1.88 -6.71
C LEU A 19 -30.84 1.05 -6.39
N LEU A 20 -30.51 0.09 -7.24
CA LEU A 20 -29.28 -0.70 -7.10
C LEU A 20 -28.08 0.19 -7.47
N ILE A 21 -27.47 0.83 -6.46
CA ILE A 21 -26.20 1.53 -6.61
C ILE A 21 -25.10 0.46 -6.44
N PRO A 22 -24.23 0.19 -7.44
CA PRO A 22 -23.09 -0.68 -7.21
C PRO A 22 -22.12 0.04 -6.26
N LEU A 23 -21.93 -0.57 -5.09
CA LEU A 23 -20.93 -0.19 -4.10
C LEU A 23 -19.54 -0.37 -4.74
N ILE A 24 -18.95 0.70 -5.27
CA ILE A 24 -17.55 0.69 -5.66
C ILE A 24 -16.75 0.73 -4.36
N ALA A 25 -16.38 -0.46 -3.87
CA ALA A 25 -15.44 -0.61 -2.78
C ALA A 25 -14.06 -0.17 -3.27
N ILE A 26 -13.74 1.11 -3.11
CA ILE A 26 -12.38 1.61 -3.28
C ILE A 26 -11.59 1.10 -2.08
N SER A 27 -11.02 -0.10 -2.20
CA SER A 27 -10.03 -0.59 -1.24
C SER A 27 -8.77 0.26 -1.37
N ALA A 28 -8.73 1.37 -0.64
CA ALA A 28 -7.51 2.08 -0.36
C ALA A 28 -6.63 1.13 0.44
N ASN A 29 -5.69 0.44 -0.22
CA ASN A 29 -4.61 -0.24 0.46
C ASN A 29 -3.85 0.85 1.21
N CYS A 30 -4.14 0.97 2.51
CA CYS A 30 -3.46 1.86 3.43
C CYS A 30 -2.06 1.29 3.65
N PHE A 31 -1.21 1.45 2.65
CA PHE A 31 0.19 1.17 2.79
C PHE A 31 0.75 2.18 3.79
N ALA A 32 1.47 1.68 4.80
CA ALA A 32 2.12 2.53 5.78
C ALA A 32 3.06 3.51 5.04
N ASP A 33 2.81 4.81 5.21
CA ASP A 33 3.60 5.88 4.61
C ASP A 33 4.97 5.88 5.30
N ILE A 34 5.95 5.25 4.66
CA ILE A 34 7.30 5.08 5.20
C ILE A 34 8.28 6.08 4.59
N THR A 35 9.33 6.40 5.35
CA THR A 35 10.47 7.17 4.85
C THR A 35 11.74 6.32 4.86
N ILE A 36 12.36 6.13 3.70
CA ILE A 36 13.70 5.55 3.57
C ILE A 36 14.72 6.66 3.76
N THR A 37 15.68 6.48 4.67
CA THR A 37 16.72 7.48 4.94
C THR A 37 17.74 7.60 3.80
N LYS A 38 18.30 8.79 3.59
CA LYS A 38 19.50 8.98 2.75
C LYS A 38 20.63 8.03 3.16
N ASN A 39 21.52 7.71 2.23
CA ASN A 39 22.64 6.77 2.39
C ASN A 39 22.22 5.35 2.77
N SER A 40 20.96 4.99 2.54
CA SER A 40 20.50 3.61 2.69
C SER A 40 20.83 2.81 1.45
N ILE A 41 21.13 1.52 1.63
CA ILE A 41 21.33 0.62 0.51
C ILE A 41 19.97 0.28 -0.09
N VAL A 42 19.84 0.49 -1.39
CA VAL A 42 18.67 0.11 -2.18
C VAL A 42 19.11 -0.79 -3.32
N CYS A 43 18.34 -1.83 -3.60
CA CYS A 43 18.64 -2.77 -4.68
C CYS A 43 17.44 -2.93 -5.61
N GLU A 44 17.68 -2.99 -6.91
CA GLU A 44 16.61 -3.22 -7.89
C GLU A 44 16.12 -4.67 -7.87
N LYS A 45 17.03 -5.60 -7.52
CA LYS A 45 16.76 -7.04 -7.46
C LYS A 45 16.77 -7.55 -6.01
N GLU A 46 15.88 -8.50 -5.72
CA GLU A 46 15.80 -9.18 -4.43
C GLU A 46 17.10 -9.93 -4.09
N SER A 47 17.72 -10.59 -5.08
CA SER A 47 19.01 -11.26 -4.91
C SER A 47 20.12 -10.32 -4.42
N GLY A 48 20.10 -9.06 -4.86
CA GLY A 48 21.05 -8.05 -4.43
C GLY A 48 20.92 -7.72 -2.94
N ILE A 49 19.70 -7.51 -2.45
CA ILE A 49 19.49 -7.17 -1.03
C ILE A 49 19.75 -8.38 -0.12
N ILE A 50 19.51 -9.60 -0.61
CA ILE A 50 19.86 -10.84 0.09
C ILE A 50 21.39 -10.92 0.25
N ALA A 51 22.15 -10.66 -0.82
CA ALA A 51 23.61 -10.64 -0.77
C ALA A 51 24.12 -9.57 0.21
N VAL A 52 23.55 -8.36 0.20
CA VAL A 52 23.90 -7.30 1.17
C VAL A 52 23.61 -7.73 2.61
N THR A 53 22.47 -8.39 2.85
CA THR A 53 22.11 -8.91 4.18
C THR A 53 23.15 -9.93 4.62
N ALA A 54 23.49 -10.90 3.77
CA ALA A 54 24.51 -11.91 4.05
C ALA A 54 25.91 -11.31 4.27
N MET A 55 26.33 -10.34 3.44
CA MET A 55 27.61 -9.65 3.59
C MET A 55 27.73 -8.92 4.93
N LYS A 56 26.64 -8.28 5.37
CA LYS A 56 26.58 -7.57 6.65
C LYS A 56 26.69 -8.53 7.84
N GLU A 57 26.00 -9.68 7.78
CA GLU A 57 26.14 -10.74 8.80
C GLU A 57 27.56 -11.33 8.80
N LEU A 58 28.18 -11.43 7.62
CA LEU A 58 29.54 -11.97 7.45
C LEU A 58 30.66 -10.92 7.59
N ARG A 59 30.34 -9.67 7.96
CA ARG A 59 31.28 -8.52 8.06
C ARG A 59 32.16 -8.32 6.82
N LYS A 60 31.69 -8.69 5.62
CA LYS A 60 32.40 -8.49 4.36
C LYS A 60 31.95 -7.17 3.75
N ALA A 61 32.80 -6.15 3.81
CA ALA A 61 32.49 -4.82 3.29
C ALA A 61 33.60 -4.39 2.35
N HIS A 62 33.50 -4.73 1.07
CA HIS A 62 34.39 -4.14 0.07
C HIS A 62 33.70 -3.68 -1.20
N THR A 63 32.54 -4.25 -1.57
CA THR A 63 31.80 -3.78 -2.75
C THR A 63 30.32 -4.12 -2.61
N LEU A 64 29.44 -3.17 -2.93
CA LEU A 64 28.01 -3.45 -3.07
C LEU A 64 27.77 -4.28 -4.33
N PRO A 65 26.77 -5.19 -4.35
CA PRO A 65 26.38 -5.87 -5.57
C PRO A 65 25.97 -4.86 -6.66
N ASP A 66 26.19 -5.17 -7.94
CA ASP A 66 25.87 -4.25 -9.06
C ASP A 66 24.40 -3.82 -9.11
N SER A 67 23.50 -4.69 -8.64
CA SER A 67 22.07 -4.39 -8.54
C SER A 67 21.70 -3.46 -7.37
N CYS A 68 22.69 -2.99 -6.61
CA CYS A 68 22.52 -2.20 -5.40
C CYS A 68 23.28 -0.88 -5.47
N ARG A 69 22.70 0.16 -4.89
CA ARG A 69 23.29 1.50 -4.81
C ARG A 69 22.94 2.15 -3.48
N LEU A 70 23.63 3.23 -3.17
CA LEU A 70 23.23 4.11 -2.07
C LEU A 70 22.17 5.09 -2.55
N LEU A 71 21.18 5.29 -1.69
CA LEU A 71 20.11 6.25 -1.92
C LEU A 71 20.64 7.65 -1.62
N GLU A 72 20.77 8.48 -2.65
CA GLU A 72 21.31 9.84 -2.55
C GLU A 72 20.43 10.77 -1.67
N PHE A 73 19.11 10.64 -1.81
CA PHE A 73 18.12 11.44 -1.08
C PHE A 73 17.09 10.58 -0.40
N SER A 74 16.61 10.98 0.78
CA SER A 74 15.51 10.29 1.46
C SER A 74 14.28 10.20 0.56
N ARG A 75 13.64 9.03 0.51
CA ARG A 75 12.45 8.80 -0.30
C ARG A 75 11.27 8.44 0.61
N LYS A 76 10.08 8.89 0.21
CA LYS A 76 8.82 8.47 0.82
C LYS A 76 8.13 7.47 -0.08
N GLY A 77 7.50 6.49 0.52
CA GLY A 77 6.86 5.42 -0.22
C GLY A 77 6.06 4.51 0.68
N ASN A 78 5.71 3.38 0.08
CA ASN A 78 4.81 2.39 0.61
C ASN A 78 5.48 1.03 0.56
N LEU A 79 5.30 0.23 1.61
CA LEU A 79 5.76 -1.15 1.64
C LEU A 79 4.90 -2.00 0.69
N GLU A 80 5.45 -2.52 -0.40
CA GLU A 80 4.70 -3.42 -1.29
C GLU A 80 4.79 -4.88 -0.86
N LYS A 81 5.96 -5.32 -0.38
CA LYS A 81 6.19 -6.70 0.04
C LYS A 81 7.14 -6.75 1.22
N VAL A 82 6.70 -7.33 2.33
CA VAL A 82 7.55 -7.62 3.49
C VAL A 82 8.11 -9.03 3.28
N GLY A 83 9.21 -9.14 2.52
CA GLY A 83 9.79 -10.42 2.15
C GLY A 83 10.47 -11.13 3.33
N ASN A 84 11.10 -10.39 4.25
CA ASN A 84 11.80 -10.95 5.40
C ASN A 84 11.98 -9.90 6.52
N ARG A 85 12.31 -10.30 7.76
CA ARG A 85 12.55 -9.33 8.86
C ARG A 85 13.67 -8.33 8.54
N HIS A 86 14.61 -8.71 7.69
CA HIS A 86 15.82 -7.95 7.40
C HIS A 86 15.69 -6.99 6.21
N TYR A 87 14.76 -7.24 5.28
CA TYR A 87 14.58 -6.41 4.10
C TYR A 87 13.11 -6.37 3.63
N VAL A 88 12.76 -5.32 2.90
CA VAL A 88 11.43 -5.11 2.34
C VAL A 88 11.51 -4.54 0.92
N GLN A 89 10.44 -4.71 0.16
CA GLN A 89 10.22 -4.02 -1.10
C GLN A 89 9.41 -2.74 -0.86
N VAL A 90 9.90 -1.63 -1.41
CA VAL A 90 9.27 -0.32 -1.32
C VAL A 90 8.91 0.19 -2.69
N LYS A 91 7.70 0.74 -2.81
CA LYS A 91 7.29 1.58 -3.94
C LYS A 91 7.30 3.04 -3.52
N THR A 92 8.11 3.87 -4.16
CA THR A 92 8.15 5.30 -3.90
C THR A 92 6.87 5.97 -4.40
N LYS A 93 6.57 7.17 -3.88
CA LYS A 93 5.47 7.99 -4.40
C LYS A 93 5.67 8.40 -5.86
N MET A 94 6.90 8.34 -6.37
CA MET A 94 7.23 8.62 -7.78
C MET A 94 7.10 7.39 -8.69
N GLY A 95 6.76 6.22 -8.14
CA GLY A 95 6.53 4.99 -8.88
C GLY A 95 7.72 4.04 -8.94
N ASP A 96 8.89 4.44 -8.44
CA ASP A 96 10.08 3.58 -8.39
C ASP A 96 9.85 2.41 -7.44
N ARG A 97 10.42 1.24 -7.77
CA ARG A 97 10.39 0.05 -6.93
C ARG A 97 11.80 -0.42 -6.63
N PHE A 98 12.10 -0.64 -5.36
CA PHE A 98 13.38 -1.19 -4.93
C PHE A 98 13.26 -1.92 -3.60
N TYR A 99 14.25 -2.74 -3.31
CA TYR A 99 14.43 -3.43 -2.05
C TYR A 99 15.37 -2.64 -1.14
N THR A 100 15.08 -2.58 0.15
CA THR A 100 15.97 -1.95 1.14
C THR A 100 15.93 -2.71 2.47
N LEU A 101 16.91 -2.44 3.34
CA LEU A 101 16.96 -3.04 4.66
C LEU A 101 15.86 -2.46 5.56
N THR A 102 15.20 -3.30 6.35
CA THR A 102 14.13 -2.85 7.26
C THR A 102 14.61 -1.76 8.22
N LYS A 103 15.88 -1.84 8.67
CA LYS A 103 16.51 -0.83 9.55
C LYS A 103 16.67 0.56 8.93
N SER A 104 16.58 0.68 7.60
CA SER A 104 16.71 1.95 6.87
C SER A 104 15.38 2.72 6.80
N ILE A 105 14.33 2.16 7.39
CA ILE A 105 12.97 2.68 7.33
C ILE A 105 12.66 3.41 8.63
N LYS A 106 12.10 4.62 8.48
CA LYS A 106 11.50 5.36 9.57
C LYS A 106 10.00 5.41 9.36
N ASN A 107 9.25 4.97 10.38
CA ASN A 107 7.82 5.28 10.46
C ASN A 107 7.66 6.73 10.92
N LYS A 108 6.73 7.43 10.28
CA LYS A 108 6.35 8.78 10.67
C LYS A 108 5.25 8.72 11.73
#